data_AF-A0A2E5HQ30-F1
#
_entry.id   AF-A0A2E5HQ30-F1
#
_cell.length_a   1.000
_cell.length_b   1.000
_cell.length_c   1.000
_cell.angle_alpha   90.00
_cell.angle_beta   90.00
_cell.angle_gamma   90.00
#
_symmetry.space_group_name_H-M   'P 1'
#
loop_
_entity.id
_entity.type
_entity.pdbx_description
1 polymer ?
#
loop_
_entity_poly.entity_id
_entity_poly.type
_entity_poly.pdbx_seq_one_letter_code
_entity_poly.pdbx_strand_id
1 'polypeptide(L)'
;MAVIVAALWVVTAGGALIGCGDDGGDGGGEQDAGESNTTSTRPEGLRVFYSLATPESVDITLIDNNDDGNTIELQGVTRNVATDYNAIPAGDYRAIFLVSGSQEPLRGGTSVNNITVGDGETWTLVLTEDEGGDPVHQMIQDELTAPGENSARYRFVYRASGPRADLYELPSGALLEQGLALGQLTLYTDVVGGTYDFEVRPEGLNQVIHSIEQVDLKPGEIYTFFIVGNGDPNGDGNSVDSSVDHVQVLDWRVD
;
A
#
# COMPACT_ATOMS: atom_id res chain seq x y z
N MET A 1 -20.33 -7.99 8.48
CA MET A 1 -19.39 -8.34 9.58
C MET A 1 -18.09 -8.79 8.94
N ALA A 2 -17.22 -7.84 8.60
CA ALA A 2 -15.89 -8.14 8.11
C ALA A 2 -14.98 -8.28 9.34
N VAL A 3 -14.38 -9.45 9.51
CA VAL A 3 -13.29 -9.65 10.46
C VAL A 3 -12.04 -9.11 9.79
N ILE A 4 -11.53 -7.96 10.25
CA ILE A 4 -10.21 -7.49 9.84
C ILE A 4 -9.19 -8.41 10.51
N VAL A 5 -8.67 -9.37 9.75
CA VAL A 5 -7.49 -10.14 10.15
C VAL A 5 -6.29 -9.30 9.75
N ALA A 6 -5.71 -8.58 10.71
CA ALA A 6 -4.36 -8.07 10.55
C ALA A 6 -3.44 -9.28 10.33
N ALA A 7 -2.87 -9.41 9.13
CA ALA A 7 -1.87 -10.43 8.85
C ALA A 7 -0.60 -10.08 9.65
N LEU A 8 -0.47 -10.66 10.84
CA LEU A 8 0.76 -10.60 11.60
C LEU A 8 1.77 -11.53 10.93
N TRP A 9 2.63 -10.99 10.07
CA TRP A 9 3.80 -11.71 9.61
C TRP A 9 4.80 -11.85 10.76
N VAL A 10 4.77 -13.00 11.43
CA VAL A 10 5.88 -13.43 12.29
C VAL A 10 7.00 -13.89 11.35
N VAL A 11 8.01 -13.04 11.14
CA VAL A 11 9.29 -13.52 10.62
C VAL A 11 9.89 -14.42 11.71
N THR A 12 9.82 -15.73 11.48
CA THR A 12 10.56 -16.70 12.29
C THR A 12 12.03 -16.55 11.90
N ALA A 13 12.79 -15.78 12.67
CA ALA A 13 14.24 -15.84 12.61
C ALA A 13 14.65 -17.27 12.98
N GLY A 14 15.12 -18.02 11.98
CA GLY A 14 15.71 -19.33 12.17
C GLY A 14 16.92 -19.21 13.09
N GLY A 15 16.74 -19.54 14.36
CA GLY A 15 17.83 -19.63 15.32
C GLY A 15 18.79 -20.74 14.89
N ALA A 16 19.96 -20.34 14.38
CA ALA A 16 21.09 -21.24 14.29
C ALA A 16 21.51 -21.59 15.72
N LEU A 17 21.30 -22.85 16.10
CA LEU A 17 21.90 -23.43 17.31
C LEU A 17 23.43 -23.42 17.12
N ILE A 18 24.10 -22.48 17.76
CA ILE A 18 25.55 -22.54 17.96
C ILE A 18 25.78 -23.58 19.06
N GLY A 19 26.22 -24.77 18.64
CA GLY A 19 26.75 -25.78 19.54
C GLY A 19 28.06 -25.30 20.15
N CYS A 20 28.16 -25.34 21.48
CA CYS A 20 29.41 -25.14 22.20
C CYS A 20 30.28 -26.39 22.00
N GLY A 21 31.22 -26.33 21.06
CA GLY A 21 32.37 -27.23 20.97
C GLY A 21 33.59 -26.53 21.51
N ASP A 22 33.95 -26.86 22.74
CA ASP A 22 35.26 -26.60 23.35
C ASP A 22 36.32 -27.44 22.63
N ASP A 23 37.47 -26.85 22.32
CA ASP A 23 38.82 -27.45 22.32
C ASP A 23 39.80 -26.57 21.51
N GLY A 24 40.93 -26.23 22.15
CA GLY A 24 41.82 -25.12 21.80
C GLY A 24 42.73 -25.30 20.58
N GLY A 25 43.31 -24.17 20.14
CA GLY A 25 44.32 -24.13 19.09
C GLY A 25 44.72 -22.70 18.72
N ASP A 26 45.91 -22.31 19.18
CA ASP A 26 46.60 -21.03 18.98
C ASP A 26 46.97 -20.78 17.50
N GLY A 27 46.80 -19.55 17.00
CA GLY A 27 47.17 -19.18 15.62
C GLY A 27 46.59 -17.85 15.15
N GLY A 28 47.43 -16.81 15.11
CA GLY A 28 47.06 -15.45 14.79
C GLY A 28 46.53 -15.20 13.37
N GLY A 29 45.69 -14.17 13.29
CA GLY A 29 45.14 -13.60 12.08
C GLY A 29 44.17 -12.49 12.46
N GLU A 30 44.64 -11.25 12.41
CA GLU A 30 43.81 -10.07 12.55
C GLU A 30 42.89 -10.00 11.32
N GLN A 31 41.67 -10.51 11.46
CA GLN A 31 40.58 -10.27 10.53
C GLN A 31 39.59 -9.34 11.23
N ASP A 32 39.71 -8.08 10.83
CA ASP A 32 38.68 -7.05 10.80
C ASP A 32 37.29 -7.69 10.87
N ALA A 33 36.68 -7.65 12.05
CA ALA A 33 35.29 -7.99 12.22
C ALA A 33 34.52 -6.88 11.50
N GLY A 34 34.24 -7.12 10.22
CA GLY A 34 33.27 -6.34 9.48
C GLY A 34 32.00 -6.32 10.32
N GLU A 35 31.75 -5.19 10.96
CA GLU A 35 30.48 -4.89 11.56
C GLU A 35 29.46 -5.12 10.44
N SER A 36 28.62 -6.16 10.61
CA SER A 36 27.39 -6.26 9.86
C SER A 36 26.57 -5.05 10.26
N ASN A 37 26.81 -3.94 9.56
CA ASN A 37 26.02 -2.74 9.60
C ASN A 37 24.65 -3.16 9.06
N THR A 38 23.77 -3.61 9.95
CA THR A 38 22.35 -3.69 9.67
C THR A 38 21.85 -2.25 9.67
N THR A 39 22.29 -1.46 8.69
CA THR A 39 21.51 -0.32 8.24
C THR A 39 20.17 -0.90 7.83
N SER A 40 19.16 -0.68 8.67
CA SER A 40 17.77 -0.63 8.26
C SER A 40 17.73 0.30 7.05
N THR A 41 17.82 -0.28 5.85
CA THR A 41 17.77 0.49 4.62
C THR A 41 16.31 0.88 4.46
N ARG A 42 16.07 2.20 4.49
CA ARG A 42 14.80 2.78 4.03
C ARG A 42 14.40 2.05 2.74
N PRO A 43 13.13 1.63 2.58
CA PRO A 43 12.73 0.90 1.40
C PRO A 43 12.88 1.83 0.20
N GLU A 44 13.15 1.25 -0.96
CA GLU A 44 13.36 1.95 -2.23
C GLU A 44 12.65 1.15 -3.32
N GLY A 45 12.18 1.85 -4.35
CA GLY A 45 11.53 1.24 -5.52
C GLY A 45 10.01 1.31 -5.47
N LEU A 46 9.34 0.22 -5.86
CA LEU A 46 7.92 0.22 -6.21
C LEU A 46 7.11 -0.78 -5.39
N ARG A 47 6.03 -0.28 -4.80
CA ARG A 47 4.92 -1.07 -4.27
C ARG A 47 3.75 -1.02 -5.25
N VAL A 48 2.94 -2.07 -5.33
CA VAL A 48 1.73 -2.10 -6.14
C VAL A 48 0.51 -2.35 -5.28
N PHE A 49 -0.54 -1.54 -5.43
CA PHE A 49 -1.89 -1.80 -4.93
C PHE A 49 -2.83 -2.04 -6.11
N TYR A 50 -3.51 -3.19 -6.11
CA TYR A 50 -4.40 -3.64 -7.18
C TYR A 50 -5.81 -3.86 -6.64
N SER A 51 -6.82 -3.25 -7.28
CA SER A 51 -8.23 -3.36 -6.90
C SER A 51 -9.16 -3.27 -8.12
N LEU A 52 -8.93 -4.08 -9.14
CA LEU A 52 -9.95 -4.33 -10.17
C LEU A 52 -10.93 -5.41 -9.68
N ALA A 53 -12.15 -5.46 -10.23
CA ALA A 53 -13.19 -6.39 -9.80
C ALA A 53 -12.82 -7.86 -10.00
N THR A 54 -12.07 -8.16 -11.06
CA THR A 54 -11.55 -9.50 -11.37
C THR A 54 -10.23 -9.41 -12.12
N PRO A 55 -9.31 -10.40 -11.98
CA PRO A 55 -9.32 -11.56 -11.06
C PRO A 55 -8.89 -11.21 -9.61
N GLU A 56 -8.89 -12.21 -8.72
CA GLU A 56 -8.45 -12.05 -7.31
C GLU A 56 -6.95 -11.84 -7.15
N SER A 57 -6.15 -12.30 -8.11
CA SER A 57 -4.71 -12.06 -8.14
C SER A 57 -4.19 -11.95 -9.56
N VAL A 58 -3.11 -11.20 -9.71
CA VAL A 58 -2.48 -10.88 -11.00
C VAL A 58 -0.97 -11.08 -10.92
N ASP A 59 -0.37 -11.39 -12.06
CA ASP A 59 1.06 -11.24 -12.26
C ASP A 59 1.30 -9.94 -13.04
N ILE A 60 2.44 -9.28 -12.80
CA ILE A 60 2.77 -7.99 -13.41
C ILE A 60 4.16 -8.09 -14.01
N THR A 61 4.24 -7.82 -15.31
CA THR A 61 5.51 -7.67 -16.02
C THR A 61 5.81 -6.19 -16.19
N LEU A 62 6.81 -5.68 -15.49
CA LEU A 62 7.38 -4.35 -15.71
C LEU A 62 8.43 -4.43 -16.82
N ILE A 63 8.32 -3.56 -17.81
CA ILE A 63 9.21 -3.50 -18.97
C ILE A 63 9.86 -2.12 -18.97
N ASP A 64 11.20 -2.06 -18.97
CA ASP A 64 11.96 -0.82 -19.11
C ASP A 64 11.69 -0.23 -20.50
N ASN A 65 11.26 1.03 -20.56
CA ASN A 65 10.95 1.70 -21.83
C ASN A 65 12.19 1.99 -22.68
N ASN A 66 13.39 1.95 -22.09
CA ASN A 66 14.66 2.14 -22.79
C ASN A 66 15.31 0.81 -23.22
N ASP A 67 14.88 -0.31 -22.64
CA ASP A 67 15.36 -1.65 -22.96
C ASP A 67 14.25 -2.70 -22.77
N ASP A 68 13.48 -2.93 -23.83
CA ASP A 68 12.38 -3.92 -23.83
C ASP A 68 12.83 -5.35 -23.46
N GLY A 69 14.14 -5.64 -23.53
CA GLY A 69 14.71 -6.94 -23.11
C GLY A 69 14.91 -7.07 -21.60
N ASN A 70 14.80 -5.97 -20.85
CA ASN A 70 14.93 -5.94 -19.41
C ASN A 70 13.54 -5.88 -18.76
N THR A 71 13.09 -7.02 -18.22
CA THR A 71 11.80 -7.13 -17.54
C THR A 71 11.96 -7.53 -16.08
N ILE A 72 11.01 -7.07 -15.26
CA ILE A 72 10.89 -7.41 -13.84
C ILE A 72 9.50 -7.99 -13.61
N GLU A 73 9.42 -9.18 -13.02
CA GLU A 73 8.17 -9.88 -12.77
C GLU A 73 7.76 -9.75 -11.30
N LEU A 74 6.52 -9.33 -11.05
CA LEU A 74 5.87 -9.38 -9.74
C LEU A 74 4.76 -10.43 -9.82
N GLN A 75 4.85 -11.49 -9.02
CA GLN A 75 3.90 -12.61 -9.07
C GLN A 75 2.90 -12.56 -7.92
N GLY A 76 1.67 -13.00 -8.18
CA GLY A 76 0.65 -13.21 -7.16
C GLY A 76 0.22 -11.94 -6.43
N VAL A 77 0.26 -10.78 -7.09
CA VAL A 77 -0.25 -9.52 -6.52
C VAL A 77 -1.75 -9.69 -6.26
N THR A 78 -2.12 -9.70 -4.99
CA THR A 78 -3.47 -10.04 -4.55
C THR A 78 -4.35 -8.79 -4.52
N ARG A 79 -5.61 -8.93 -4.97
CA ARG A 79 -6.59 -7.85 -4.94
C ARG A 79 -6.76 -7.32 -3.52
N ASN A 80 -6.77 -6.01 -3.38
CA ASN A 80 -6.91 -5.31 -2.10
C ASN A 80 -5.83 -5.68 -1.08
N VAL A 81 -4.67 -6.11 -1.56
CA VAL A 81 -3.47 -6.31 -0.76
C VAL A 81 -2.30 -5.68 -1.50
N ALA A 82 -1.85 -4.49 -1.08
CA ALA A 82 -0.63 -3.97 -1.69
C ALA A 82 0.58 -4.86 -1.36
N THR A 83 1.52 -4.92 -2.30
CA THR A 83 2.78 -5.66 -2.14
C THR A 83 3.66 -5.02 -1.07
N ASP A 84 4.74 -5.72 -0.69
CA ASP A 84 5.89 -5.04 -0.10
C ASP A 84 6.52 -4.08 -1.13
N TYR A 85 7.43 -3.21 -0.68
CA TYR A 85 8.27 -2.44 -1.60
C TYR A 85 9.24 -3.38 -2.32
N ASN A 86 9.12 -3.43 -3.64
CA ASN A 86 10.02 -4.18 -4.50
C ASN A 86 11.17 -3.28 -4.91
N ALA A 87 12.41 -3.77 -4.79
CA ALA A 87 13.59 -3.07 -5.27
C ALA A 87 13.58 -3.02 -6.80
N ILE A 88 12.98 -1.96 -7.34
CA ILE A 88 12.94 -1.66 -8.77
C ILE A 88 13.99 -0.58 -9.06
N PRO A 89 14.92 -0.78 -10.00
CA PRO A 89 15.87 0.24 -10.40
C PRO A 89 15.18 1.54 -10.84
N ALA A 90 15.88 2.66 -10.71
CA ALA A 90 15.39 3.92 -11.24
C ALA A 90 15.25 3.85 -12.77
N GLY A 91 14.12 4.33 -13.30
CA GLY A 91 13.82 4.24 -14.72
C GLY A 91 12.37 4.56 -15.05
N ASP A 92 12.07 4.52 -16.35
CA ASP A 92 10.73 4.66 -16.90
C ASP A 92 10.25 3.30 -17.40
N TYR A 93 9.11 2.86 -16.89
CA TYR A 93 8.54 1.56 -17.15
C TYR A 93 7.14 1.65 -17.77
N ARG A 94 6.73 0.54 -18.36
CA ARG A 94 5.33 0.18 -18.55
C ARG A 94 5.07 -1.16 -17.89
N ALA A 95 3.85 -1.37 -17.40
CA ALA A 95 3.42 -2.62 -16.79
C ALA A 95 2.37 -3.31 -17.65
N ILE A 96 2.50 -4.62 -17.81
CA ILE A 96 1.45 -5.49 -18.34
C ILE A 96 0.89 -6.30 -17.18
N PHE A 97 -0.42 -6.22 -16.98
CA PHE A 97 -1.12 -7.02 -15.97
C PHE A 97 -1.65 -8.30 -16.61
N LEU A 98 -1.32 -9.42 -16.00
CA LEU A 98 -1.61 -10.76 -16.47
C LEU A 98 -2.49 -11.50 -15.46
N VAL A 99 -3.29 -12.45 -15.95
CA VAL A 99 -3.98 -13.40 -15.07
C VAL A 99 -2.93 -14.25 -14.36
N SER A 100 -2.97 -14.28 -13.03
CA SER A 100 -2.01 -14.98 -12.18
C SER A 100 -1.77 -16.43 -12.61
N GLY A 101 -0.50 -16.82 -12.70
CA GLY A 101 -0.07 -18.16 -13.12
C GLY A 101 -0.23 -18.43 -14.62
N SER A 102 -0.47 -17.39 -15.43
CA SER A 102 -0.63 -17.49 -16.88
C SER A 102 0.16 -16.40 -17.61
N GLN A 103 0.09 -16.39 -18.95
CA GLN A 103 0.65 -15.32 -19.78
C GLN A 103 -0.45 -14.53 -20.49
N GLU A 104 -1.70 -14.73 -20.08
CA GLU A 104 -2.85 -14.05 -20.68
C GLU A 104 -3.01 -12.67 -20.02
N PRO A 105 -3.03 -11.59 -20.81
CA PRO A 105 -3.35 -10.26 -20.28
C PRO A 105 -4.73 -10.22 -19.64
N LEU A 106 -4.91 -9.31 -18.69
CA LEU A 106 -6.25 -9.01 -18.18
C LEU A 106 -7.20 -8.60 -19.32
N ARG A 107 -8.50 -8.86 -19.12
CA ARG A 107 -9.54 -8.41 -20.04
C ARG A 107 -9.39 -6.90 -20.30
N GLY A 108 -9.35 -6.52 -21.58
CA GLY A 108 -9.08 -5.14 -22.00
C GLY A 108 -7.62 -4.86 -22.35
N GLY A 109 -6.70 -5.81 -22.13
CA GLY A 109 -5.28 -5.64 -22.43
C GLY A 109 -4.63 -4.59 -21.54
N THR A 110 -4.91 -4.64 -20.23
CA THR A 110 -4.49 -3.63 -19.26
C THR A 110 -2.97 -3.44 -19.27
N SER A 111 -2.55 -2.41 -19.98
CA SER A 111 -1.19 -1.89 -20.01
C SER A 111 -1.19 -0.55 -19.28
N VAL A 112 -0.34 -0.43 -18.28
CA VAL A 112 -0.10 0.84 -17.59
C VAL A 112 1.19 1.43 -18.13
N ASN A 113 1.13 2.67 -18.59
CA ASN A 113 2.30 3.42 -19.04
C ASN A 113 2.67 4.49 -18.01
N ASN A 114 3.74 5.25 -18.25
CA ASN A 114 4.16 6.38 -17.41
C ASN A 114 4.46 5.99 -15.95
N ILE A 115 5.07 4.82 -15.74
CA ILE A 115 5.56 4.40 -14.43
C ILE A 115 7.00 4.88 -14.31
N THR A 116 7.22 6.01 -13.64
CA THR A 116 8.57 6.51 -13.36
C THR A 116 8.95 6.14 -11.93
N VAL A 117 10.08 5.45 -11.77
CA VAL A 117 10.69 5.14 -10.48
C VAL A 117 11.94 5.98 -10.35
N GLY A 118 11.98 6.86 -9.34
CA GLY A 118 13.15 7.68 -9.04
C GLY A 118 14.19 6.97 -8.17
N ASP A 119 15.45 7.39 -8.29
CA ASP A 119 16.56 6.84 -7.52
C ASP A 119 16.43 7.18 -6.02
N GLY A 120 16.54 6.17 -5.15
CA GLY A 120 16.35 6.32 -3.70
C GLY A 120 14.93 6.74 -3.28
N GLU A 121 13.95 6.66 -4.18
CA GLU A 121 12.56 7.03 -3.92
C GLU A 121 11.66 5.81 -3.74
N THR A 122 10.56 6.03 -3.03
CA THR A 122 9.50 5.03 -2.81
C THR A 122 8.25 5.45 -3.52
N TRP A 123 7.72 4.55 -4.33
CA TRP A 123 6.54 4.78 -5.14
C TRP A 123 5.50 3.70 -4.90
N THR A 124 4.23 4.07 -4.91
CA THR A 124 3.11 3.14 -4.99
C THR A 124 2.38 3.31 -6.32
N LEU A 125 2.35 2.24 -7.13
CA LEU A 125 1.47 2.12 -8.30
C LEU A 125 0.10 1.61 -7.83
N VAL A 126 -0.93 2.40 -8.07
CA VAL A 126 -2.31 2.10 -7.65
C VAL A 126 -3.16 1.86 -8.88
N LEU A 127 -3.64 0.63 -9.10
CA LEU A 127 -4.54 0.25 -10.19
C LEU A 127 -5.93 -0.08 -9.63
N THR A 128 -6.94 0.71 -10.02
CA THR A 128 -8.37 0.51 -9.65
C THR A 128 -9.24 0.69 -10.88
N GLU A 129 -10.56 0.77 -10.69
CA GLU A 129 -11.53 1.06 -11.76
C GLU A 129 -12.04 2.51 -11.63
N ASP A 130 -12.53 3.07 -12.74
CA ASP A 130 -13.38 4.26 -12.73
C ASP A 130 -14.87 3.89 -12.60
N GLU A 131 -15.75 4.89 -12.72
CA GLU A 131 -17.21 4.71 -12.68
C GLU A 131 -17.74 3.80 -13.80
N GLY A 132 -17.03 3.69 -14.93
CA GLY A 132 -17.37 2.81 -16.04
C GLY A 132 -16.89 1.37 -15.86
N GLY A 133 -16.11 1.10 -14.81
CA GLY A 133 -15.41 -0.17 -14.62
C GLY A 133 -14.13 -0.30 -15.44
N ASP A 134 -13.66 0.79 -16.05
CA ASP A 134 -12.42 0.78 -16.84
C ASP A 134 -11.19 0.93 -15.91
N PRO A 135 -10.09 0.19 -16.17
CA PRO A 135 -8.90 0.30 -15.33
C PRO A 135 -8.26 1.70 -15.38
N VAL A 136 -8.04 2.28 -14.21
CA VAL A 136 -7.36 3.57 -14.01
C VAL A 136 -6.18 3.38 -13.05
N HIS A 137 -5.05 3.98 -13.40
CA HIS A 137 -3.83 3.91 -12.59
C HIS A 137 -3.42 5.29 -12.05
N GLN A 138 -2.63 5.27 -10.99
CA GLN A 138 -1.96 6.44 -10.44
C GLN A 138 -0.62 6.04 -9.85
N MET A 139 0.39 6.88 -10.07
CA MET A 139 1.66 6.81 -9.37
C MET A 139 1.61 7.76 -8.17
N ILE A 140 1.91 7.25 -6.98
CA ILE A 140 1.97 8.00 -5.74
C ILE A 140 3.40 7.93 -5.20
N GLN A 141 4.03 9.08 -5.01
CA GLN A 141 5.29 9.13 -4.28
C GLN A 141 5.00 8.97 -2.78
N ASP A 142 5.73 8.07 -2.13
CA ASP A 142 5.58 7.78 -0.72
C ASP A 142 6.63 8.55 0.09
N GLU A 143 6.15 9.38 1.03
CA GLU A 143 7.01 10.06 1.99
C GLU A 143 7.12 9.26 3.28
N LEU A 144 8.11 8.36 3.33
CA LEU A 144 8.35 7.47 4.48
C LEU A 144 9.24 8.11 5.56
N THR A 145 9.04 9.40 5.82
CA THR A 145 9.71 10.07 6.94
C THR A 145 9.17 9.52 8.24
N ALA A 146 10.09 9.07 9.11
CA ALA A 146 9.74 8.48 10.40
C ALA A 146 8.83 9.42 11.22
N PRO A 147 7.78 8.88 11.87
CA PRO A 147 6.99 9.68 12.79
C PRO A 147 7.82 10.09 14.01
N GLY A 148 7.34 11.09 14.74
CA GLY A 148 7.94 11.51 16.01
C GLY A 148 7.92 10.40 17.07
N GLU A 149 8.63 10.62 18.18
CA GLU A 149 8.65 9.69 19.31
C GLU A 149 7.22 9.44 19.84
N ASN A 150 6.86 8.18 20.05
CA ASN A 150 5.52 7.73 20.46
C ASN A 150 4.40 8.04 19.44
N SER A 151 4.73 8.49 18.23
CA SER A 151 3.77 8.80 17.19
C SER A 151 3.67 7.71 16.13
N ALA A 152 2.47 7.56 15.59
CA ALA A 152 2.20 6.92 14.32
C ALA A 152 1.91 8.00 13.27
N ARG A 153 2.09 7.68 11.99
CA ARG A 153 1.75 8.57 10.88
C ARG A 153 0.74 7.90 9.97
N TYR A 154 -0.25 8.63 9.45
CA TYR A 154 -1.15 8.06 8.44
C TYR A 154 -1.59 9.04 7.36
N ARG A 155 -2.06 8.50 6.23
CA ARG A 155 -2.81 9.24 5.20
C ARG A 155 -3.89 8.36 4.56
N PHE A 156 -4.83 8.97 3.88
CA PHE A 156 -5.84 8.29 3.06
C PHE A 156 -5.60 8.55 1.57
N VAL A 157 -5.92 7.57 0.74
CA VAL A 157 -5.96 7.66 -0.72
C VAL A 157 -7.36 7.27 -1.16
N TYR A 158 -8.08 8.21 -1.77
CA TYR A 158 -9.45 8.01 -2.23
C TYR A 158 -9.46 7.50 -3.67
N ARG A 159 -9.91 6.26 -3.83
CA ARG A 159 -9.98 5.52 -5.10
C ARG A 159 -11.34 4.85 -5.31
N ALA A 160 -12.34 5.19 -4.50
CA ALA A 160 -13.71 4.77 -4.74
C ALA A 160 -14.29 5.56 -5.93
N SER A 161 -15.02 4.85 -6.79
CA SER A 161 -15.85 5.48 -7.83
C SER A 161 -17.11 6.08 -7.17
N GLY A 162 -17.69 7.14 -7.73
CA GLY A 162 -18.90 7.79 -7.19
C GLY A 162 -18.62 9.14 -6.51
N PRO A 163 -19.48 9.55 -5.55
CA PRO A 163 -19.45 10.91 -5.01
C PRO A 163 -18.19 11.17 -4.18
N ARG A 164 -17.92 12.45 -3.98
CA ARG A 164 -16.87 12.92 -3.07
C ARG A 164 -17.19 12.53 -1.63
N ALA A 165 -16.16 12.35 -0.82
CA ALA A 165 -16.30 11.95 0.57
C ALA A 165 -15.60 12.90 1.56
N ASP A 166 -16.23 13.07 2.71
CA ASP A 166 -15.65 13.66 3.90
C ASP A 166 -15.10 12.55 4.81
N LEU A 167 -13.92 12.76 5.38
CA LEU A 167 -13.28 11.84 6.31
C LEU A 167 -13.33 12.38 7.74
N TYR A 168 -13.72 11.53 8.68
CA TYR A 168 -13.76 11.87 10.09
C TYR A 168 -12.92 10.89 10.90
N GLU A 169 -12.26 11.41 11.94
CA GLU A 169 -11.69 10.59 13.02
C GLU A 169 -12.66 10.50 14.18
N LEU A 170 -12.68 9.34 14.82
CA LEU A 170 -13.40 9.05 16.04
C LEU A 170 -12.43 8.50 17.11
N PRO A 171 -12.64 8.87 18.38
CA PRO A 171 -13.88 9.45 18.92
C PRO A 171 -13.94 10.99 18.90
N SER A 172 -12.91 11.72 18.46
CA SER A 172 -12.92 13.19 18.57
C SER A 172 -13.99 13.87 17.72
N GLY A 173 -14.42 13.20 16.63
CA GLY A 173 -15.33 13.74 15.64
C GLY A 173 -14.68 14.79 14.73
N ALA A 174 -13.34 14.85 14.71
CA ALA A 174 -12.60 15.77 13.88
C ALA A 174 -12.81 15.43 12.40
N LEU A 175 -13.14 16.46 11.60
CA LEU A 175 -13.07 16.38 10.15
C LEU A 175 -11.59 16.37 9.76
N LEU A 176 -11.15 15.27 9.16
CA LEU A 176 -9.79 15.08 8.67
C LEU A 176 -9.60 15.71 7.29
N GLU A 177 -10.57 15.52 6.40
CA GLU A 177 -10.55 16.05 5.04
C GLU A 177 -11.97 16.20 4.51
N GLN A 178 -12.20 17.23 3.70
CA GLN A 178 -13.51 17.51 3.11
C GLN A 178 -13.48 17.27 1.60
N GLY A 179 -14.50 16.59 1.07
CA GLY A 179 -14.76 16.53 -0.37
C GLY A 179 -13.68 15.83 -1.20
N LEU A 180 -13.06 14.76 -0.66
CA LEU A 180 -12.12 13.91 -1.39
C LEU A 180 -12.75 13.33 -2.65
N ALA A 181 -12.18 13.65 -3.80
CA ALA A 181 -12.55 13.12 -5.10
C ALA A 181 -11.64 11.95 -5.52
N LEU A 182 -12.08 11.20 -6.53
CA LEU A 182 -11.31 10.09 -7.12
C LEU A 182 -9.86 10.51 -7.45
N GLY A 183 -8.90 9.75 -6.92
CA GLY A 183 -7.46 9.97 -7.11
C GLY A 183 -6.84 10.98 -6.14
N GLN A 184 -7.61 11.64 -5.28
CA GLN A 184 -7.06 12.52 -4.24
C GLN A 184 -6.55 11.71 -3.04
N LEU A 185 -5.57 12.29 -2.36
CA LEU A 185 -4.97 11.76 -1.15
C LEU A 185 -4.86 12.87 -0.11
N THR A 186 -4.99 12.51 1.16
CA THR A 186 -4.75 13.43 2.26
C THR A 186 -3.25 13.63 2.45
N LEU A 187 -2.88 14.70 3.15
CA LEU A 187 -1.55 14.80 3.71
C LEU A 187 -1.33 13.72 4.79
N TYR A 188 -0.06 13.42 5.04
CA TYR A 188 0.30 12.63 6.21
C TYR A 188 0.01 13.40 7.49
N THR A 189 -0.64 12.74 8.44
CA THR A 189 -0.95 13.27 9.77
C THR A 189 -0.22 12.43 10.81
N ASP A 190 0.49 13.09 11.72
CA ASP A 190 1.11 12.46 12.87
C ASP A 190 0.12 12.46 14.05
N VAL A 191 -0.03 11.31 14.69
CA VAL A 191 -0.86 11.12 15.88
C VAL A 191 -0.08 10.35 16.94
N VAL A 192 -0.51 10.45 18.19
CA VAL A 192 0.03 9.56 19.25
C VAL A 192 -0.41 8.14 18.93
N GLY A 193 0.46 7.14 19.13
CA GLY A 193 0.07 5.76 18.92
C GLY A 193 -1.11 5.35 19.81
N GLY A 194 -2.03 4.57 19.25
CA GLY A 194 -3.28 4.20 19.91
C GLY A 194 -4.32 3.62 18.95
N THR A 195 -5.50 3.33 19.47
CA THR A 195 -6.62 2.80 18.68
C THR A 195 -7.53 3.93 18.21
N TYR A 196 -7.81 3.95 16.91
CA TYR A 196 -8.62 4.96 16.24
C TYR A 196 -9.75 4.31 15.45
N ASP A 197 -10.85 5.05 15.36
CA ASP A 197 -11.93 4.76 14.44
C ASP A 197 -11.97 5.87 13.38
N PHE A 198 -12.37 5.53 12.16
CA PHE A 198 -12.54 6.49 11.07
C PHE A 198 -13.89 6.28 10.39
N GLU A 199 -14.49 7.36 9.92
CA GLU A 199 -15.70 7.30 9.14
C GLU A 199 -15.51 8.00 7.80
N VAL A 200 -16.06 7.36 6.77
CA VAL A 200 -16.22 7.92 5.44
C VAL A 200 -17.70 8.29 5.29
N ARG A 201 -17.95 9.54 4.90
CA ARG A 201 -19.30 10.07 4.67
C ARG A 201 -19.35 10.75 3.31
N PRO A 202 -20.48 10.75 2.58
CA PRO A 202 -20.59 11.56 1.38
C PRO A 202 -20.41 13.05 1.73
N GLU A 203 -19.81 13.81 0.82
CA GLU A 203 -19.52 15.24 1.03
C GLU A 203 -20.77 16.01 1.48
N GLY A 204 -20.66 16.69 2.62
CA GLY A 204 -21.73 17.53 3.16
C GLY A 204 -22.91 16.77 3.76
N LEU A 205 -22.85 15.44 3.85
CA LEU A 205 -23.86 14.59 4.48
C LEU A 205 -23.35 13.98 5.79
N ASN A 206 -24.29 13.73 6.71
CA ASN A 206 -24.00 13.07 7.99
C ASN A 206 -24.17 11.54 7.95
N GLN A 207 -24.57 10.99 6.81
CA GLN A 207 -24.72 9.55 6.65
C GLN A 207 -23.35 8.89 6.57
N VAL A 208 -23.11 7.92 7.43
CA VAL A 208 -21.90 7.10 7.38
C VAL A 208 -22.08 6.05 6.29
N ILE A 209 -21.17 6.04 5.31
CA ILE A 209 -21.17 5.04 4.23
C ILE A 209 -20.14 3.94 4.50
N HIS A 210 -19.16 4.20 5.36
CA HIS A 210 -18.23 3.20 5.86
C HIS A 210 -17.59 3.62 7.18
N SER A 211 -17.37 2.65 8.05
CA SER A 211 -16.66 2.80 9.31
C SER A 211 -15.46 1.87 9.32
N ILE A 212 -14.30 2.41 9.66
CA ILE A 212 -13.06 1.67 9.87
C ILE A 212 -12.82 1.68 11.37
N GLU A 213 -13.14 0.57 12.02
CA GLU A 213 -13.16 0.49 13.48
C GLU A 213 -11.92 -0.24 14.01
N GLN A 214 -11.49 0.12 15.22
CA GLN A 214 -10.44 -0.54 15.99
C GLN A 214 -9.07 -0.56 15.30
N VAL A 215 -8.70 0.52 14.62
CA VAL A 215 -7.40 0.63 13.96
C VAL A 215 -6.31 0.91 14.98
N ASP A 216 -5.46 -0.08 15.25
CA ASP A 216 -4.31 0.06 16.14
C ASP A 216 -3.12 0.70 15.42
N LEU A 217 -2.96 2.01 15.58
CA LEU A 217 -1.85 2.79 15.03
C LEU A 217 -0.67 2.73 16.00
N LYS A 218 0.35 1.95 15.67
CA LYS A 218 1.50 1.73 16.54
C LYS A 218 2.55 2.84 16.41
N PRO A 219 3.17 3.27 17.51
CA PRO A 219 4.31 4.18 17.45
C PRO A 219 5.42 3.68 16.53
N GLY A 220 5.98 4.57 15.71
CA GLY A 220 7.04 4.26 14.76
C GLY A 220 6.55 3.75 13.39
N GLU A 221 5.24 3.52 13.23
CA GLU A 221 4.67 2.99 11.99
C GLU A 221 3.99 4.09 11.15
N ILE A 222 4.06 3.91 9.82
CA ILE A 222 3.47 4.78 8.81
C ILE A 222 2.37 4.01 8.09
N TYR A 223 1.18 4.59 8.02
CA TYR A 223 0.00 3.96 7.46
C TYR A 223 -0.49 4.66 6.19
N THR A 224 -0.89 3.89 5.19
CA THR A 224 -1.70 4.40 4.06
C THR A 224 -3.01 3.63 4.01
N PHE A 225 -4.13 4.35 4.04
CA PHE A 225 -5.47 3.81 3.90
C PHE A 225 -5.96 3.99 2.47
N PHE A 226 -6.26 2.91 1.75
CA PHE A 226 -6.91 2.99 0.44
C PHE A 226 -8.40 2.83 0.58
N ILE A 227 -9.17 3.85 0.20
CA ILE A 227 -10.62 3.80 0.14
C ILE A 227 -11.01 3.44 -1.29
N VAL A 228 -11.56 2.25 -1.49
CA VAL A 228 -11.94 1.73 -2.82
C VAL A 228 -13.36 1.16 -2.82
N GLY A 229 -13.93 0.95 -4.00
CA GLY A 229 -15.26 0.41 -4.18
C GLY A 229 -16.15 1.34 -4.99
N ASN A 230 -17.45 1.02 -5.05
CA ASN A 230 -18.42 1.79 -5.82
C ASN A 230 -19.38 2.54 -4.91
N GLY A 231 -19.10 3.83 -4.72
CA GLY A 231 -19.90 4.80 -3.98
C GLY A 231 -21.17 5.27 -4.71
N ASP A 232 -21.48 4.76 -5.89
CA ASP A 232 -22.78 4.95 -6.55
C ASP A 232 -23.12 3.69 -7.38
N PRO A 233 -23.50 2.57 -6.72
CA PRO A 233 -23.67 1.27 -7.38
C PRO A 233 -24.80 1.24 -8.42
N ASN A 234 -25.77 2.15 -8.33
CA ASN A 234 -26.87 2.31 -9.28
C ASN A 234 -26.66 3.44 -10.30
N GLY A 235 -25.62 4.27 -10.13
CA GLY A 235 -25.24 5.32 -11.08
C GLY A 235 -26.30 6.40 -11.23
N ASP A 236 -27.11 6.63 -10.21
CA ASP A 236 -28.22 7.60 -10.26
C ASP A 236 -27.81 9.00 -9.77
N GLY A 237 -26.55 9.16 -9.36
CA GLY A 237 -25.99 10.42 -8.87
C GLY A 237 -26.45 10.77 -7.45
N ASN A 238 -27.12 9.85 -6.76
CA ASN A 238 -27.62 10.04 -5.41
C ASN A 238 -26.69 9.41 -4.38
N SER A 239 -26.27 10.18 -3.38
CA SER A 239 -25.38 9.70 -2.33
C SER A 239 -26.06 8.84 -1.25
N VAL A 240 -27.38 8.66 -1.33
CA VAL A 240 -28.14 7.84 -0.38
C VAL A 240 -27.82 6.35 -0.56
N ASP A 241 -27.38 5.95 -1.75
CA ASP A 241 -27.00 4.58 -2.11
C ASP A 241 -25.48 4.34 -2.09
N SER A 242 -24.70 5.33 -1.63
CA SER A 242 -23.25 5.23 -1.58
C SER A 242 -22.77 4.14 -0.63
N SER A 243 -22.01 3.19 -1.16
CA SER A 243 -21.30 2.18 -0.37
C SER A 243 -19.80 2.24 -0.67
N VAL A 244 -18.96 2.42 0.34
CA VAL A 244 -17.54 2.06 0.18
C VAL A 244 -17.43 0.59 0.54
N ASP A 245 -17.09 -0.23 -0.45
CA ASP A 245 -17.05 -1.69 -0.29
C ASP A 245 -15.77 -2.14 0.44
N HIS A 246 -14.69 -1.36 0.37
CA HIS A 246 -13.43 -1.79 0.96
C HIS A 246 -12.48 -0.63 1.34
N VAL A 247 -11.90 -0.72 2.54
CA VAL A 247 -10.76 0.09 2.97
C VAL A 247 -9.59 -0.81 3.35
N GLN A 248 -8.44 -0.66 2.68
CA GLN A 248 -7.22 -1.38 3.05
C GLN A 248 -6.30 -0.49 3.89
N VAL A 249 -5.83 -1.00 5.03
CA VAL A 249 -4.75 -0.43 5.84
C VAL A 249 -3.42 -1.07 5.45
N LEU A 250 -2.38 -0.26 5.25
CA LEU A 250 -1.02 -0.73 5.06
C LEU A 250 -0.07 -0.06 6.01
N ASP A 251 0.74 -0.85 6.71
CA ASP A 251 1.77 -0.41 7.62
C ASP A 251 3.18 -0.53 7.02
N TRP A 252 4.00 0.48 7.28
CA TRP A 252 5.45 0.41 7.11
C TRP A 252 6.10 0.73 8.45
N ARG A 253 7.09 -0.08 8.85
CA ARG A 253 7.82 0.08 10.11
C ARG A 253 9.16 0.75 9.86
N VAL A 254 9.43 1.82 10.59
CA VAL A 254 10.77 2.40 10.66
C VAL A 254 11.51 1.72 11.81
N ASP A 255 12.44 0.82 11.49
CA ASP A 255 13.32 0.17 12.47
C ASP A 255 14.43 1.12 12.97
#